data_AF-A0A3C1E0G2-F1
#
_entry.id   AF-A0A3C1E0G2-F1
#
_cell.length_a   1.000
_cell.length_b   1.000
_cell.length_c   1.000
_cell.angle_alpha   90.00
_cell.angle_beta   90.00
_cell.angle_gamma   90.00
#
_symmetry.space_group_name_H-M   'P 1'
#
loop_
_entity.id
_entity.type
_entity.pdbx_description
1 polymer ?
#
loop_
_entity_poly.entity_id
_entity_poly.type
_entity_poly.pdbx_seq_one_letter_code
_entity_poly.pdbx_strand_id
1 'polypeptide(L)' 'PEIGPRRPGDPARIVAAGDLAARDLDWKMRHSLTEMVASAWAARQASGH' A
#
# COMPACT_ATOMS: atom_id res chain seq x y z
N PRO A 1 8.75 -20.78 1.88
CA PRO A 1 8.59 -19.75 0.83
C PRO A 1 9.97 -19.44 0.26
N GLU A 2 10.13 -19.47 -1.06
CA GLU A 2 11.40 -19.13 -1.70
C GLU A 2 11.39 -17.67 -2.14
N ILE A 3 12.45 -16.93 -1.82
CA ILE A 3 12.59 -15.53 -2.23
C ILE A 3 13.31 -15.53 -3.59
N GLY A 4 12.59 -15.14 -4.64
CA GLY A 4 13.15 -14.96 -5.97
C GLY A 4 13.95 -13.66 -6.13
N PRO A 5 14.76 -13.54 -7.19
CA PRO A 5 15.49 -12.30 -7.50
C PRO A 5 14.52 -11.15 -7.84
N ARG A 6 14.99 -9.90 -7.66
CA ARG A 6 14.24 -8.71 -8.09
C ARG A 6 14.01 -8.75 -9.60
N ARG A 7 12.83 -8.30 -10.04
CA ARG A 7 12.54 -8.17 -11.48
C ARG A 7 13.38 -7.05 -12.08
N PRO A 8 14.00 -7.25 -13.26
CA PRO A 8 14.67 -6.17 -13.97
C PRO A 8 13.68 -5.02 -14.25
N GLY A 9 14.09 -3.79 -13.97
CA GLY A 9 13.28 -2.59 -14.22
C GLY A 9 12.63 -1.98 -12.97
N ASP A 10 12.53 -2.71 -11.86
CA ASP A 10 12.01 -2.13 -10.61
C ASP A 10 13.08 -1.30 -9.90
N PRO A 11 12.83 -0.01 -9.60
CA PRO A 11 13.76 0.79 -8.82
C PRO A 11 13.81 0.31 -7.36
N ALA A 12 14.92 0.59 -6.68
CA ALA A 12 15.12 0.17 -5.30
C ALA A 12 14.10 0.76 -4.31
N ARG A 13 13.53 1.93 -4.61
CA ARG A 13 12.53 2.62 -3.80
C ARG A 13 11.74 3.62 -4.65
N ILE A 14 10.42 3.67 -4.46
CA ILE A 14 9.54 4.73 -4.96
C ILE A 14 8.66 5.17 -3.79
N VAL A 15 8.68 6.44 -3.44
CA VAL A 15 7.84 7.03 -2.39
C VAL A 15 7.31 8.37 -2.87
N ALA A 16 6.02 8.63 -2.67
CA ALA A 16 5.39 9.90 -2.98
C ALA A 16 5.33 10.82 -1.74
N ALA A 17 5.52 12.12 -1.95
CA ALA A 17 5.26 13.13 -0.92
C ALA A 17 3.77 13.52 -0.93
N GLY A 18 3.18 13.63 0.25
CA GLY A 18 1.74 13.93 0.41
C GLY A 18 1.39 15.43 0.49
N ASP A 19 2.38 16.32 0.44
CA ASP A 19 2.22 17.72 0.83
C ASP A 19 1.21 18.49 -0.01
N LEU A 20 1.19 18.26 -1.33
CA LEU A 20 0.23 18.91 -2.23
C LEU A 20 -1.21 18.44 -1.97
N ALA A 21 -1.40 17.13 -1.77
CA ALA A 21 -2.72 16.58 -1.44
C ALA A 21 -3.22 17.09 -0.08
N ALA A 22 -2.34 17.20 0.90
CA ALA A 22 -2.67 17.76 2.21
C ALA A 22 -3.09 19.24 2.09
N ARG A 23 -2.36 20.04 1.31
CA ARG A 23 -2.67 21.46 1.11
C ARG A 23 -3.97 21.69 0.35
N ASP A 24 -4.13 20.99 -0.78
CA ASP A 24 -5.17 21.32 -1.76
C ASP A 24 -6.49 20.59 -1.48
N LEU A 25 -6.44 19.46 -0.76
CA LEU A 25 -7.60 18.59 -0.53
C LEU A 25 -7.90 18.32 0.96
N ASP A 26 -7.15 18.93 1.90
CA ASP A 26 -7.11 18.54 3.33
C ASP A 26 -6.92 17.02 3.53
N TRP A 27 -6.20 16.39 2.60
CA TRP A 27 -5.99 14.95 2.62
C TRP A 27 -5.05 14.56 3.77
N LYS A 28 -5.38 13.47 4.46
CA LYS A 28 -4.62 12.93 5.59
C LYS A 28 -4.42 11.43 5.44
N MET A 29 -3.19 10.95 5.69
CA MET A 29 -2.92 9.53 5.93
C MET A 29 -3.63 9.10 7.21
N ARG A 30 -4.56 8.15 7.08
CA ARG A 30 -5.41 7.68 8.19
C ARG A 30 -5.25 6.21 8.51
N HIS A 31 -4.48 5.49 7.71
CA HIS A 31 -4.31 4.04 7.85
C HIS A 31 -2.84 3.68 7.91
N SER A 32 -2.50 2.87 8.90
CA SER A 32 -1.23 2.17 9.03
C SER A 32 -1.13 1.01 8.04
N LEU A 33 0.08 0.52 7.81
CA LEU A 33 0.31 -0.67 6.98
C LEU A 33 -0.47 -1.89 7.50
N THR A 34 -0.48 -2.10 8.81
CA THR A 34 -1.19 -3.21 9.44
C THR A 34 -2.69 -3.16 9.15
N GLU A 35 -3.32 -1.97 9.25
CA GLU A 35 -4.75 -1.80 8.94
C GLU A 35 -5.06 -2.05 7.46
N MET A 36 -4.18 -1.60 6.56
CA MET A 36 -4.33 -1.87 5.12
C MET A 36 -4.25 -3.37 4.81
N VAL A 37 -3.30 -4.09 5.40
CA VAL A 37 -3.17 -5.54 5.20
C VAL A 37 -4.35 -6.30 5.83
N ALA A 38 -4.78 -5.91 7.03
CA ALA A 38 -5.89 -6.56 7.73
C ALA A 38 -7.21 -6.42 6.95
N SER A 39 -7.51 -5.23 6.44
CA SER A 39 -8.73 -4.99 5.64
C SER A 39 -8.71 -5.74 4.31
N ALA A 40 -7.57 -5.78 3.62
CA ALA A 40 -7.40 -6.56 2.38
C ALA A 40 -7.61 -8.07 2.63
N TRP A 41 -7.06 -8.59 3.73
CA TRP A 41 -7.25 -10.00 4.11
C TRP A 41 -8.71 -10.33 4.43
N ALA A 42 -9.39 -9.47 5.21
CA ALA A 42 -10.81 -9.64 5.50
C ALA A 42 -11.67 -9.65 4.23
N ALA A 43 -11.40 -8.72 3.30
CA ALA A 43 -12.09 -8.67 2.01
C ALA A 43 -11.85 -9.93 1.17
N ARG A 44 -10.63 -10.47 1.15
CA ARG A 44 -10.28 -11.70 0.42
C ARG A 44 -11.02 -12.93 0.96
N GLN A 45 -11.21 -13.02 2.27
CA GLN A 45 -11.98 -14.10 2.90
C GLN A 45 -13.47 -13.98 2.61
N ALA A 46 -14.03 -12.77 2.67
CA ALA A 46 -15.45 -12.53 2.39
C ALA A 46 -15.81 -12.74 0.91
N SER A 47 -14.86 -12.52 -0.01
CA SER A 47 -15.02 -12.74 -1.46
C SER A 47 -14.71 -14.17 -1.92
N GLY A 48 -14.27 -15.05 -1.01
CA GLY A 48 -14.08 -16.47 -1.27
C GLY A 48 -15.40 -17.22 -1.33
N HIS A 49 -16.14 -17.01 -2.42
CA HIS A 49 -17.03 -18.00 -3.04
C HIS A 49 -16.27 -18.68 -4.18
#